data_AF-A0A559LY89-F1
#
_entry.id   AF-A0A559LY89-F1
#
_cell.length_a   1.000
_cell.length_b   1.000
_cell.length_c   1.000
_cell.angle_alpha   90.00
_cell.angle_beta   90.00
_cell.angle_gamma   90.00
#
_symmetry.space_group_name_H-M   'P 1'
#
loop_
_entity.id
_entity.type
_entity.pdbx_description
1 polymer ?
#
loop_
_entity_poly.entity_id
_entity_poly.type
_entity_poly.pdbx_seq_one_letter_code
_entity_poly.pdbx_strand_id
1 'polypeptide(L)'
;MNSLGPPLSRIACLDTRSLLQTCSKVDSLAARIAQHARPYSIFSSQCSWKDRTTSISGRLRPILRIPNANSQIRIGARTFASQRIIQNFTDLPKDYDSESGLPFRAQPMSQNEALKIFGKGVDANTANRVLRVLHGLRVSGALEDPNSARLKGPFQDLLIKRGLSWLRKNVPVDEVQNAGLRAEQELAQMNLETLQDSIKIGLWHPNSREIVEGESPYGKSGLDKIREDEARMLDEKEKELEKSRNRQADEIRENTGTLQTGAASHVELRRRGENKRLQYFLERAQILPETPPEMSIFQRLFPSGLVVLGTLIGVYVFTQVYTPPATSARLWPDMPPSAAT
;
A
#
# COMPACT_ATOMS: atom_id res chain seq x y z
N MET A 1 -47.59 -37.23 -33.25
CA MET A 1 -47.01 -38.19 -32.29
C MET A 1 -45.63 -38.58 -32.79
N ASN A 2 -44.73 -38.87 -31.84
CA ASN A 2 -43.49 -39.65 -31.95
C ASN A 2 -42.43 -39.24 -33.00
N SER A 3 -41.28 -38.83 -32.46
CA SER A 3 -39.97 -38.76 -33.11
C SER A 3 -39.40 -40.15 -33.44
N LEU A 4 -38.43 -40.21 -34.37
CA LEU A 4 -37.10 -40.86 -34.28
C LEU A 4 -36.43 -40.92 -35.67
N GLY A 5 -35.08 -40.90 -35.71
CA GLY A 5 -34.24 -41.13 -36.91
C GLY A 5 -33.42 -42.42 -36.79
N PRO A 6 -32.21 -42.58 -37.39
CA PRO A 6 -31.44 -41.65 -38.24
C PRO A 6 -31.50 -42.06 -39.74
N PRO A 7 -30.53 -42.70 -40.47
CA PRO A 7 -29.13 -43.10 -40.21
C PRO A 7 -28.10 -42.11 -40.83
N LEU A 8 -27.15 -42.58 -41.67
CA LEU A 8 -26.04 -41.83 -42.29
C LEU A 8 -25.73 -42.34 -43.72
N SER A 9 -25.12 -41.51 -44.57
CA SER A 9 -24.07 -41.96 -45.50
C SER A 9 -23.07 -40.82 -45.79
N ARG A 10 -21.83 -41.19 -46.15
CA ARG A 10 -20.73 -40.28 -46.55
C ARG A 10 -20.49 -40.44 -48.05
N ILE A 11 -19.83 -39.46 -48.69
CA ILE A 11 -18.64 -39.72 -49.53
C ILE A 11 -17.88 -38.41 -49.84
N ALA A 12 -16.62 -38.60 -50.23
CA ALA A 12 -15.52 -37.66 -50.42
C ALA A 12 -15.78 -36.33 -51.15
N CYS A 13 -14.89 -35.35 -50.90
CA CYS A 13 -13.82 -35.08 -51.87
C CYS A 13 -12.46 -35.02 -51.17
N LEU A 14 -11.46 -35.68 -51.75
CA LEU A 14 -10.05 -35.37 -51.55
C LEU A 14 -9.64 -34.45 -52.70
N ASP A 15 -8.89 -33.39 -52.43
CA ASP A 15 -8.12 -32.75 -53.50
C ASP A 15 -6.83 -32.13 -52.97
N THR A 16 -5.72 -32.35 -53.68
CA THR A 16 -4.36 -32.04 -53.22
C THR A 16 -3.51 -31.44 -54.33
N ARG A 17 -3.78 -30.19 -54.72
CA ARG A 17 -2.81 -29.32 -55.44
C ARG A 17 -3.27 -27.85 -55.55
N SER A 18 -2.73 -27.01 -54.66
CA SER A 18 -2.51 -25.55 -54.74
C SER A 18 -2.49 -25.01 -53.28
N LEU A 19 -1.71 -23.99 -52.90
CA LEU A 19 -0.94 -23.02 -53.69
C LEU A 19 0.54 -23.01 -53.24
N LEU A 20 1.48 -23.14 -54.18
CA LEU A 20 2.82 -22.57 -54.02
C LEU A 20 2.84 -21.22 -54.74
N GLN A 21 2.49 -20.15 -54.02
CA GLN A 21 2.74 -18.79 -54.52
C GLN A 21 3.07 -17.83 -53.37
N THR A 22 4.36 -17.49 -53.34
CA THR A 22 4.94 -16.22 -52.88
C THR A 22 3.98 -15.17 -52.29
N CYS A 23 4.24 -14.78 -51.04
CA CYS A 23 4.69 -13.40 -50.82
C CYS A 23 5.42 -13.21 -49.48
N SER A 24 6.31 -12.22 -49.46
CA SER A 24 7.12 -11.81 -48.33
C SER A 24 6.28 -11.24 -47.16
N LYS A 25 6.61 -11.65 -45.94
CA LYS A 25 7.13 -10.76 -44.88
C LYS A 25 7.62 -11.56 -43.67
N VAL A 26 8.79 -11.20 -43.16
CA VAL A 26 9.30 -11.72 -41.88
C VAL A 26 8.80 -10.77 -40.78
N ASP A 27 7.53 -10.94 -40.40
CA ASP A 27 6.93 -10.12 -39.34
C ASP A 27 7.59 -10.47 -37.99
N SER A 28 8.55 -9.63 -37.60
CA SER A 28 9.37 -9.81 -36.41
C SER A 28 8.53 -9.99 -35.14
N LEU A 29 8.79 -11.07 -34.39
CA LEU A 29 8.15 -11.32 -33.09
C LEU A 29 8.36 -10.17 -32.08
N ALA A 30 9.46 -9.42 -32.21
CA ALA A 30 9.71 -8.23 -31.39
C ALA A 30 8.65 -7.12 -31.63
N ALA A 31 8.10 -7.02 -32.85
CA ALA A 31 7.07 -6.03 -33.17
C ALA A 31 5.71 -6.35 -32.51
N ARG A 32 5.40 -7.64 -32.29
CA ARG A 32 4.18 -8.03 -31.54
C ARG A 32 4.34 -7.87 -30.03
N ILE A 33 5.53 -8.13 -29.48
CA ILE A 33 5.81 -7.91 -28.05
C ILE A 33 5.66 -6.42 -27.68
N ALA A 34 6.04 -5.51 -28.58
CA ALA A 34 5.84 -4.07 -28.42
C ALA A 34 4.37 -3.60 -28.37
N GLN A 35 3.40 -4.43 -28.78
CA GLN A 35 1.97 -4.05 -28.90
C GLN A 35 1.11 -4.43 -27.69
N HIS A 36 1.66 -5.06 -26.65
CA HIS A 36 0.94 -5.39 -25.42
C HIS A 36 1.49 -4.74 -24.14
N ALA A 37 2.52 -3.90 -24.26
CA ALA A 37 2.93 -2.98 -23.20
C ALA A 37 1.90 -1.82 -23.07
N ARG A 38 0.83 -2.03 -22.30
CA ARG A 38 -0.09 -0.93 -21.93
C ARG A 38 0.64 0.10 -21.06
N PRO A 39 0.71 1.39 -21.43
CA PRO A 39 1.13 2.42 -20.50
C PRO A 39 0.06 2.60 -19.43
N TYR A 40 0.44 2.55 -18.15
CA TYR A 40 -0.43 2.95 -17.05
C TYR A 40 -0.55 4.48 -17.04
N SER A 41 -1.61 4.99 -17.67
CA SER A 41 -1.93 6.41 -17.70
C SER A 41 -2.48 6.89 -16.34
N ILE A 42 -1.58 7.09 -15.37
CA ILE A 42 -1.90 7.82 -14.14
C ILE A 42 -2.14 9.28 -14.55
N PHE A 43 -3.36 9.77 -14.38
CA PHE A 43 -3.70 11.19 -14.52
C PHE A 43 -3.10 11.97 -13.34
N SER A 44 -1.83 12.33 -13.42
CA SER A 44 -1.24 13.35 -12.55
C SER A 44 -1.55 14.74 -13.12
N SER A 45 -2.53 15.41 -12.51
CA SER A 45 -2.85 16.80 -12.83
C SER A 45 -1.66 17.70 -12.49
N GLN A 46 -0.96 18.20 -13.50
CA GLN A 46 0.16 19.13 -13.34
C GLN A 46 -0.33 20.51 -12.89
N CYS A 47 -0.62 20.65 -11.60
CA CYS A 47 -0.76 21.95 -10.96
C CYS A 47 0.61 22.65 -10.99
N SER A 48 0.79 23.59 -11.92
CA SER A 48 2.01 24.39 -12.03
C SER A 48 2.08 25.38 -10.85
N TRP A 49 2.74 24.95 -9.77
CA TRP A 49 3.15 25.83 -8.69
C TRP A 49 4.26 26.76 -9.23
N LYS A 50 3.87 27.98 -9.58
CA LYS A 50 4.81 29.05 -9.93
C LYS A 50 5.43 29.61 -8.66
N ASP A 51 6.63 29.13 -8.33
CA ASP A 51 7.46 29.76 -7.30
C ASP A 51 7.64 31.25 -7.60
N ARG A 52 7.25 32.08 -6.63
CA ARG A 52 7.33 33.54 -6.73
C ARG A 52 8.21 34.08 -5.62
N THR A 53 9.51 33.89 -5.80
CA THR A 53 10.57 34.42 -4.92
C THR A 53 10.56 35.95 -4.90
N THR A 54 9.84 36.56 -3.95
CA THR A 54 9.86 38.02 -3.74
C THR A 54 10.98 38.42 -2.79
N SER A 55 12.18 38.62 -3.34
CA SER A 55 13.28 39.27 -2.63
C SER A 55 12.96 40.75 -2.36
N ILE A 56 12.97 41.18 -1.11
CA ILE A 56 12.70 42.57 -0.73
C ILE A 56 14.00 43.39 -0.73
N SER A 57 14.17 44.27 -1.73
CA SER A 57 15.12 45.39 -1.70
C SER A 57 14.74 46.46 -2.73
N GLY A 58 15.31 47.68 -2.64
CA GLY A 58 15.45 48.56 -3.83
C GLY A 58 14.43 49.68 -4.10
N ARG A 59 14.18 50.56 -3.12
CA ARG A 59 13.93 52.03 -3.28
C ARG A 59 13.13 52.61 -4.49
N LEU A 60 12.03 53.29 -4.16
CA LEU A 60 11.64 54.66 -4.61
C LEU A 60 11.53 55.00 -6.13
N ARG A 61 10.32 55.33 -6.61
CA ARG A 61 9.82 56.73 -6.77
C ARG A 61 8.34 56.77 -7.25
N PRO A 62 7.63 57.93 -7.22
CA PRO A 62 6.16 57.97 -7.14
C PRO A 62 5.41 58.57 -8.36
N ILE A 63 4.08 58.69 -8.21
CA ILE A 63 3.08 59.46 -8.99
C ILE A 63 2.40 58.70 -10.15
N LEU A 64 1.12 58.38 -9.94
CA LEU A 64 0.02 58.91 -10.76
C LEU A 64 -1.32 58.85 -9.98
N ARG A 65 -2.11 59.92 -10.03
CA ARG A 65 -3.46 60.04 -9.43
C ARG A 65 -4.53 59.95 -10.52
N ILE A 66 -5.49 59.04 -10.38
CA ILE A 66 -6.91 59.26 -10.74
C ILE A 66 -7.81 58.41 -9.79
N PRO A 67 -9.16 58.54 -9.73
CA PRO A 67 -9.79 58.81 -8.43
C PRO A 67 -10.91 57.84 -7.98
N ASN A 68 -11.43 58.11 -6.78
CA ASN A 68 -12.80 57.84 -6.31
C ASN A 68 -13.42 56.44 -6.54
N ALA A 69 -13.34 55.61 -5.49
CA ALA A 69 -14.46 54.76 -5.09
C ALA A 69 -14.48 54.64 -3.55
N ASN A 70 -15.28 55.48 -2.87
CA ASN A 70 -15.46 55.41 -1.41
C ASN A 70 -16.41 54.26 -1.02
N SER A 71 -16.02 53.01 -1.32
CA SER A 71 -16.62 51.82 -0.72
C SER A 71 -16.13 51.67 0.74
N GLN A 72 -16.49 52.62 1.60
CA GLN A 72 -16.40 52.41 3.04
C GLN A 72 -17.36 51.28 3.40
N ILE A 73 -16.83 50.06 3.50
CA ILE A 73 -17.54 48.94 4.12
C ILE A 73 -17.76 49.36 5.56
N ARG A 74 -18.96 49.85 5.86
CA ARG A 74 -19.38 50.18 7.21
C ARG A 74 -19.46 48.87 7.98
N ILE A 75 -18.40 48.54 8.71
CA ILE A 75 -18.38 47.45 9.68
C ILE A 75 -19.36 47.85 10.79
N GLY A 76 -20.63 47.53 10.58
CA GLY A 76 -21.70 47.87 11.49
C GLY A 76 -21.45 47.21 12.84
N ALA A 77 -21.40 48.02 13.91
CA ALA A 77 -21.31 47.52 15.26
C ALA A 77 -22.47 46.54 15.51
N ARG A 78 -22.13 45.28 15.78
CA ARG A 78 -23.12 44.20 15.86
C ARG A 78 -23.98 44.38 17.12
N THR A 79 -25.30 44.37 16.93
CA THR A 79 -26.26 44.36 18.03
C THR A 79 -26.19 43.01 18.77
N PHE A 80 -25.88 43.06 20.06
CA PHE A 80 -25.81 41.89 20.95
C PHE A 80 -27.23 41.36 21.27
N ALA A 81 -27.89 40.73 20.30
CA ALA A 81 -29.23 40.16 20.49
C ALA A 81 -29.56 38.93 19.62
N SER A 82 -28.86 38.70 18.50
CA SER A 82 -29.06 37.51 17.66
C SER A 82 -28.09 36.39 18.03
N GLN A 83 -28.63 35.20 18.34
CA GLN A 83 -27.82 33.99 18.48
C GLN A 83 -27.18 33.66 17.13
N ARG A 84 -25.84 33.54 17.11
CA ARG A 84 -25.10 33.16 15.89
C ARG A 84 -25.39 31.68 15.59
N ILE A 85 -26.03 31.43 14.45
CA ILE A 85 -26.19 30.07 13.90
C ILE A 85 -24.79 29.58 13.50
N ILE A 86 -24.44 28.36 13.94
CA ILE A 86 -23.15 27.73 13.64
C ILE A 86 -23.27 27.04 12.29
N GLN A 87 -22.31 27.26 11.39
CA GLN A 87 -22.35 26.75 10.00
C GLN A 87 -21.11 25.93 9.63
N ASN A 88 -19.97 26.22 10.26
CA ASN A 88 -18.68 25.62 9.93
C ASN A 88 -18.30 24.57 10.98
N PHE A 89 -17.66 23.49 10.54
CA PHE A 89 -17.09 22.46 11.40
C PHE A 89 -16.09 23.03 12.44
N THR A 90 -15.32 24.06 12.06
CA THR A 90 -14.36 24.77 12.94
C THR A 90 -14.99 25.49 14.12
N ASP A 91 -16.28 25.83 14.01
CA ASP A 91 -17.01 26.63 15.00
C ASP A 91 -17.86 25.73 15.92
N LEU A 92 -17.67 24.41 15.84
CA LEU A 92 -18.37 23.40 16.62
C LEU A 92 -17.84 23.35 18.07
N PRO A 93 -18.70 23.41 19.10
CA PRO A 93 -18.28 23.20 20.49
C PRO A 93 -17.67 21.81 20.69
N LYS A 94 -16.69 21.69 21.59
CA LYS A 94 -16.12 20.38 21.97
C LYS A 94 -17.16 19.46 22.62
N ASP A 95 -18.06 20.06 23.39
CA ASP A 95 -19.13 19.39 24.12
C ASP A 95 -20.40 19.23 23.25
N TYR A 96 -20.23 18.93 21.95
CA TYR A 96 -21.32 18.82 20.99
C TYR A 96 -21.88 17.39 20.90
N ASP A 97 -23.10 17.19 21.40
CA ASP A 97 -23.85 15.95 21.22
C ASP A 97 -24.66 15.91 19.92
N SER A 98 -24.47 14.84 19.13
CA SER A 98 -25.24 14.62 17.91
C SER A 98 -26.75 14.38 18.16
N GLU A 99 -27.13 13.85 19.32
CA GLU A 99 -28.54 13.65 19.71
C GLU A 99 -29.30 14.93 20.08
N SER A 100 -28.58 15.94 20.59
CA SER A 100 -29.19 17.21 21.03
C SER A 100 -29.29 18.22 19.87
N GLY A 101 -28.28 18.23 18.99
CA GLY A 101 -28.28 18.97 17.74
C GLY A 101 -28.18 20.49 17.88
N LEU A 102 -27.67 21.16 16.83
CA LEU A 102 -27.38 22.60 16.87
C LEU A 102 -28.64 23.46 16.64
N PRO A 103 -28.74 24.65 17.27
CA PRO A 103 -29.82 25.60 17.03
C PRO A 103 -29.70 26.24 15.64
N PHE A 104 -30.66 25.94 14.75
CA PHE A 104 -30.71 26.47 13.38
C PHE A 104 -31.39 27.85 13.27
N ARG A 105 -31.93 28.37 14.39
CA ARG A 105 -32.58 29.68 14.56
C ARG A 105 -32.85 29.94 16.05
N ALA A 106 -33.17 31.19 16.40
CA ALA A 106 -33.44 31.60 17.78
C ALA A 106 -34.85 31.27 18.32
N GLN A 107 -35.88 31.19 17.45
CA GLN A 107 -37.28 30.90 17.86
C GLN A 107 -37.72 29.50 17.41
N PRO A 108 -38.49 28.74 18.20
CA PRO A 108 -38.99 27.43 17.81
C PRO A 108 -40.11 27.51 16.76
N MET A 109 -40.30 26.40 16.03
CA MET A 109 -41.37 26.21 15.02
C MET A 109 -42.76 26.37 15.62
N SER A 110 -43.66 27.02 14.89
CA SER A 110 -45.09 26.94 15.17
C SER A 110 -45.69 25.63 14.61
N GLN A 111 -46.76 25.10 15.21
CA GLN A 111 -47.41 23.88 14.70
C GLN A 111 -47.88 24.02 13.25
N ASN A 112 -48.36 25.20 12.87
CA ASN A 112 -48.80 25.50 11.50
C ASN A 112 -47.64 25.52 10.48
N GLU A 113 -46.42 25.80 10.93
CA GLU A 113 -45.20 25.72 10.11
C GLU A 113 -44.69 24.27 10.01
N ALA A 114 -44.69 23.53 11.12
CA ALA A 114 -44.35 22.10 11.15
C ALA A 114 -45.25 21.28 10.20
N LEU A 115 -46.57 21.52 10.26
CA LEU A 115 -47.56 20.89 9.36
C LEU A 115 -47.33 21.22 7.88
N LYS A 116 -46.81 22.41 7.53
CA LYS A 116 -46.47 22.79 6.15
C LYS A 116 -45.22 22.08 5.62
N ILE A 117 -44.24 21.81 6.49
CA ILE A 117 -42.93 21.26 6.10
C ILE A 117 -42.94 19.72 6.12
N PHE A 118 -43.49 19.13 7.19
CA PHE A 118 -43.46 17.69 7.41
C PHE A 118 -44.78 17.00 7.04
N GLY A 119 -45.89 17.73 7.03
CA GLY A 119 -47.24 17.19 6.82
C GLY A 119 -47.98 16.90 8.13
N LYS A 120 -49.19 16.32 8.02
CA LYS A 120 -49.99 15.88 9.18
C LYS A 120 -49.25 14.75 9.93
N GLY A 121 -49.36 14.74 11.26
CA GLY A 121 -48.80 13.69 12.13
C GLY A 121 -47.45 14.01 12.78
N VAL A 122 -46.92 15.23 12.62
CA VAL A 122 -45.71 15.69 13.32
C VAL A 122 -46.04 16.89 14.20
N ASP A 123 -45.59 16.84 15.46
CA ASP A 123 -45.68 17.96 16.41
C ASP A 123 -44.51 18.95 16.24
N ALA A 124 -44.73 20.21 16.61
CA ALA A 124 -43.76 21.29 16.55
C ALA A 124 -42.48 20.97 17.33
N ASN A 125 -42.57 20.33 18.49
CA ASN A 125 -41.41 19.96 19.30
C ASN A 125 -40.59 18.87 18.60
N THR A 126 -41.26 17.86 18.04
CA THR A 126 -40.63 16.82 17.21
C THR A 126 -39.95 17.44 15.98
N ALA A 127 -40.64 18.31 15.25
CA ALA A 127 -40.11 19.01 14.08
C ALA A 127 -38.87 19.86 14.41
N ASN A 128 -38.90 20.61 15.52
CA ASN A 128 -37.74 21.36 16.00
C ASN A 128 -36.56 20.44 16.37
N ARG A 129 -36.80 19.31 17.07
CA ARG A 129 -35.74 18.35 17.42
C ARG A 129 -35.12 17.73 16.16
N VAL A 130 -35.93 17.26 15.22
CA VAL A 130 -35.49 16.72 13.91
C VAL A 130 -34.59 17.72 13.20
N LEU A 131 -35.00 18.99 13.11
CA LEU A 131 -34.25 20.03 12.42
C LEU A 131 -32.96 20.43 13.16
N ARG A 132 -32.94 20.43 14.50
CA ARG A 132 -31.71 20.63 15.29
C ARG A 132 -30.69 19.52 15.06
N VAL A 133 -31.13 18.26 15.13
CA VAL A 133 -30.26 17.09 14.89
C VAL A 133 -29.71 17.15 13.47
N LEU A 134 -30.57 17.30 12.46
CA LEU A 134 -30.14 17.40 11.06
C LEU A 134 -29.22 18.59 10.79
N HIS A 135 -29.45 19.75 11.41
CA HIS A 135 -28.53 20.88 11.29
C HIS A 135 -27.18 20.58 11.93
N GLY A 136 -27.17 19.97 13.12
CA GLY A 136 -25.95 19.48 13.75
C GLY A 136 -25.15 18.54 12.85
N LEU A 137 -25.80 17.51 12.30
CA LEU A 137 -25.17 16.53 11.39
C LEU A 137 -24.64 17.17 10.08
N ARG A 138 -25.25 18.25 9.58
CA ARG A 138 -24.73 19.03 8.42
C ARG A 138 -23.48 19.86 8.76
N VAL A 139 -23.33 20.28 10.02
CA VAL A 139 -22.19 21.08 10.50
C VAL A 139 -21.04 20.18 10.96
N SER A 140 -21.35 19.05 11.61
CA SER A 140 -20.38 18.07 12.12
C SER A 140 -19.92 17.04 11.07
N GLY A 141 -20.22 17.25 9.78
CA GLY A 141 -19.91 16.32 8.68
C GLY A 141 -20.64 14.97 8.72
N ALA A 142 -21.31 14.64 9.83
CA ALA A 142 -21.87 13.34 10.19
C ALA A 142 -23.11 12.90 9.39
N LEU A 143 -23.43 13.57 8.28
CA LEU A 143 -24.71 13.40 7.60
C LEU A 143 -24.84 12.03 6.94
N GLU A 144 -23.75 11.48 6.41
CA GLU A 144 -23.73 10.21 5.69
C GLU A 144 -23.52 9.01 6.63
N ASP A 145 -22.80 9.19 7.74
CA ASP A 145 -22.45 8.18 8.76
C ASP A 145 -23.64 7.28 9.16
N PRO A 146 -23.53 5.94 9.03
CA PRO A 146 -24.57 5.01 9.51
C PRO A 146 -24.64 4.92 11.03
N ASN A 147 -23.56 5.29 11.72
CA ASN A 147 -23.41 5.28 13.18
C ASN A 147 -23.81 6.61 13.84
N SER A 148 -24.14 7.65 13.06
CA SER A 148 -24.64 8.92 13.61
C SER A 148 -25.94 8.74 14.40
N ALA A 149 -26.27 9.74 15.24
CA ALA A 149 -27.58 9.87 15.89
C ALA A 149 -28.75 10.17 14.91
N ARG A 150 -28.67 9.68 13.67
CA ARG A 150 -29.77 9.68 12.71
C ARG A 150 -30.94 8.90 13.30
N LEU A 151 -32.12 9.49 13.22
CA LEU A 151 -33.38 8.86 13.65
C LEU A 151 -33.61 7.59 12.82
N LYS A 152 -33.71 6.42 13.47
CA LYS A 152 -33.84 5.10 12.83
C LYS A 152 -35.31 4.66 12.74
N GLY A 153 -35.87 4.65 11.52
CA GLY A 153 -37.20 4.08 11.23
C GLY A 153 -37.75 4.45 9.84
N PRO A 154 -38.63 3.63 9.24
CA PRO A 154 -39.02 3.77 7.83
C PRO A 154 -39.78 5.08 7.51
N PHE A 155 -40.61 5.57 8.43
CA PHE A 155 -41.27 6.88 8.28
C PHE A 155 -40.30 8.06 8.45
N GLN A 156 -39.15 7.83 9.09
CA GLN A 156 -38.22 8.89 9.47
C GLN A 156 -37.34 9.31 8.30
N ASP A 157 -37.05 8.43 7.33
CA ASP A 157 -36.38 8.79 6.08
C ASP A 157 -37.13 9.87 5.28
N LEU A 158 -38.46 9.84 5.28
CA LEU A 158 -39.29 10.88 4.66
C LEU A 158 -39.20 12.21 5.42
N LEU A 159 -39.13 12.16 6.76
CA LEU A 159 -38.93 13.34 7.60
C LEU A 159 -37.52 13.92 7.41
N ILE A 160 -36.49 13.07 7.32
CA ILE A 160 -35.10 13.45 7.04
C ILE A 160 -35.01 14.14 5.67
N LYS A 161 -35.57 13.54 4.61
CA LYS A 161 -35.59 14.12 3.26
C LYS A 161 -36.32 15.47 3.23
N ARG A 162 -37.49 15.59 3.87
CA ARG A 162 -38.23 16.87 3.99
C ARG A 162 -37.42 17.91 4.78
N GLY A 163 -36.93 17.54 5.96
CA GLY A 163 -36.15 18.41 6.85
C GLY A 163 -34.87 18.94 6.21
N LEU A 164 -34.08 18.07 5.55
CA LEU A 164 -32.90 18.48 4.78
C LEU A 164 -33.27 19.39 3.60
N SER A 165 -34.34 19.09 2.87
CA SER A 165 -34.79 19.96 1.76
C SER A 165 -35.26 21.34 2.21
N TRP A 166 -35.70 21.49 3.47
CA TRP A 166 -36.03 22.77 4.09
C TRP A 166 -34.78 23.47 4.65
N LEU A 167 -33.90 22.75 5.35
CA LEU A 167 -32.65 23.30 5.89
C LEU A 167 -31.75 23.83 4.78
N ARG A 168 -31.57 23.09 3.68
CA ARG A 168 -30.77 23.52 2.51
C ARG A 168 -31.33 24.76 1.80
N LYS A 169 -32.61 25.13 2.03
CA LYS A 169 -33.23 26.36 1.48
C LYS A 169 -33.16 27.56 2.42
N ASN A 170 -33.08 27.34 3.74
CA ASN A 170 -33.20 28.41 4.75
C ASN A 170 -31.89 28.65 5.52
N VAL A 171 -31.00 27.66 5.60
CA VAL A 171 -29.73 27.72 6.34
C VAL A 171 -28.61 27.19 5.43
N PRO A 172 -27.91 28.07 4.69
CA PRO A 172 -26.75 27.66 3.90
C PRO A 172 -25.67 27.08 4.83
N VAL A 173 -25.14 25.93 4.43
CA VAL A 173 -24.07 25.17 5.09
C VAL A 173 -23.40 24.37 3.99
N ASP A 174 -22.08 24.49 3.86
CA ASP A 174 -21.29 23.76 2.87
C ASP A 174 -20.97 22.35 3.40
N GLU A 175 -21.99 21.49 3.33
CA GLU A 175 -21.98 20.10 3.85
C GLU A 175 -20.75 19.30 3.38
N VAL A 176 -20.31 19.51 2.13
CA VAL A 176 -19.12 18.85 1.55
C VAL A 176 -17.82 19.34 2.21
N GLN A 177 -17.70 20.64 2.51
CA GLN A 177 -16.51 21.18 3.18
C GLN A 177 -16.45 20.72 4.63
N ASN A 178 -17.58 20.70 5.34
CA ASN A 178 -17.65 20.21 6.72
C ASN A 178 -17.33 18.70 6.81
N ALA A 179 -17.82 17.90 5.86
CA ALA A 179 -17.44 16.49 5.75
C ALA A 179 -15.95 16.29 5.45
N GLY A 180 -15.37 17.09 4.54
CA GLY A 180 -13.94 17.09 4.24
C GLY A 180 -13.07 17.42 5.46
N LEU A 181 -13.35 18.53 6.16
CA LEU A 181 -12.64 18.94 7.36
C LEU A 181 -12.71 17.90 8.49
N ARG A 182 -13.86 17.22 8.64
CA ARG A 182 -13.98 16.11 9.59
C ARG A 182 -13.15 14.91 9.18
N ALA A 183 -13.20 14.51 7.90
CA ALA A 183 -12.40 13.40 7.39
C ALA A 183 -10.90 13.68 7.56
N GLU A 184 -10.45 14.92 7.33
CA GLU A 184 -9.08 15.37 7.62
C GLU A 184 -8.73 15.22 9.11
N GLN A 185 -9.62 15.61 10.03
CA GLN A 185 -9.38 15.46 11.48
C GLN A 185 -9.34 13.98 11.93
N GLU A 186 -10.26 13.15 11.45
CA GLU A 186 -10.30 11.71 11.78
C GLU A 186 -9.06 10.99 11.23
N LEU A 187 -8.67 11.28 9.98
CA LEU A 187 -7.47 10.72 9.36
C LEU A 187 -6.19 11.22 10.07
N ALA A 188 -6.14 12.49 10.50
CA ALA A 188 -5.05 13.01 11.34
C ALA A 188 -4.96 12.29 12.70
N GLN A 189 -6.09 11.97 13.35
CA GLN A 189 -6.11 11.20 14.58
C GLN A 189 -5.60 9.76 14.37
N MET A 190 -6.11 9.06 13.33
CA MET A 190 -5.65 7.71 12.97
C MET A 190 -4.15 7.69 12.62
N ASN A 191 -3.63 8.72 11.97
CA ASN A 191 -2.19 8.86 11.68
C ASN A 191 -1.37 9.02 12.96
N LEU A 192 -1.84 9.83 13.93
CA LEU A 192 -1.13 9.99 15.21
C LEU A 192 -1.11 8.71 16.04
N GLU A 193 -2.21 7.95 16.07
CA GLU A 193 -2.29 6.64 16.72
C GLU A 193 -1.34 5.63 16.02
N THR A 194 -1.40 5.54 14.70
CA THR A 194 -0.51 4.68 13.89
C THR A 194 0.96 5.02 14.10
N LEU A 195 1.31 6.31 14.19
CA LEU A 195 2.67 6.75 14.48
C LEU A 195 3.09 6.35 15.91
N GLN A 196 2.24 6.57 16.92
CA GLN A 196 2.53 6.18 18.31
C GLN A 196 2.76 4.67 18.47
N ASP A 197 1.90 3.83 17.86
CA ASP A 197 2.12 2.38 17.87
C ASP A 197 3.36 1.98 17.06
N SER A 198 3.67 2.63 15.93
CA SER A 198 4.90 2.34 15.17
C SER A 198 6.18 2.67 15.94
N ILE A 199 6.16 3.68 16.82
CA ILE A 199 7.26 4.01 17.76
C ILE A 199 7.34 2.94 18.87
N LYS A 200 6.20 2.59 19.45
CA LYS A 200 6.06 1.61 20.55
C LYS A 200 6.47 0.19 20.15
N ILE A 201 6.27 -0.19 18.88
CA ILE A 201 6.76 -1.45 18.29
C ILE A 201 8.23 -1.32 17.83
N GLY A 202 8.74 -0.09 17.68
CA GLY A 202 10.11 0.19 17.22
C GLY A 202 10.30 0.15 15.70
N LEU A 203 9.22 0.06 14.92
CA LEU A 203 9.24 0.08 13.45
C LEU A 203 9.63 1.47 12.91
N TRP A 204 9.18 2.54 13.57
CA TRP A 204 9.49 3.91 13.19
C TRP A 204 10.23 4.62 14.33
N HIS A 205 11.21 5.44 13.97
CA HIS A 205 11.96 6.27 14.89
C HIS A 205 11.95 7.70 14.32
N PRO A 206 11.47 8.72 15.06
CA PRO A 206 11.53 10.09 14.58
C PRO A 206 12.98 10.59 14.53
N ASN A 207 13.42 11.05 13.35
CA ASN A 207 14.68 11.78 13.17
C ASN A 207 14.56 13.24 13.65
N SER A 208 13.83 13.50 14.74
CA SER A 208 13.57 14.82 15.31
C SER A 208 14.71 15.31 16.21
N ARG A 209 15.96 15.11 15.78
CA ARG A 209 17.18 15.49 16.49
C ARG A 209 17.84 16.64 15.76
N GLU A 210 18.44 17.57 16.50
CA GLU A 210 19.37 18.53 15.91
C GLU A 210 20.59 17.76 15.39
N ILE A 211 20.93 17.94 14.12
CA ILE A 211 22.03 17.21 13.47
C ILE A 211 23.34 17.81 13.98
N VAL A 212 24.09 17.04 14.78
CA VAL A 212 25.43 17.43 15.23
C VAL A 212 26.39 17.37 14.04
N GLU A 213 27.32 18.33 13.94
CA GLU A 213 28.33 18.33 12.88
C GLU A 213 29.14 17.02 12.90
N GLY A 214 29.01 16.23 11.81
CA GLY A 214 29.62 14.91 11.67
C GLY A 214 28.65 13.73 11.76
N GLU A 215 27.43 13.90 12.27
CA GLU A 215 26.39 12.87 12.14
C GLU A 215 25.77 12.85 10.72
N SER A 216 25.27 11.69 10.30
CA SER A 216 24.55 11.57 9.03
C SER A 216 23.20 12.30 9.11
N PRO A 217 22.76 13.04 8.06
CA PRO A 217 21.43 13.67 8.03
C PRO A 217 20.25 12.68 8.14
N TYR A 218 20.51 11.38 8.01
CA TYR A 218 19.53 10.30 8.15
C TYR A 218 19.60 9.60 9.52
N GLY A 219 20.46 10.05 10.43
CA GLY A 219 20.75 9.41 11.71
C GLY A 219 21.69 8.20 11.59
N LYS A 220 21.76 7.38 12.64
CA LYS A 220 22.42 6.06 12.61
C LYS A 220 21.56 5.05 11.83
N SER A 221 22.15 4.37 10.85
CA SER A 221 21.47 3.31 10.10
C SER A 221 21.17 2.09 10.96
N GLY A 222 20.15 1.31 10.59
CA GLY A 222 19.94 -0.03 11.15
C GLY A 222 21.15 -0.94 10.95
N LEU A 223 21.88 -0.77 9.85
CA LEU A 223 23.13 -1.49 9.58
C LEU A 223 24.31 -1.02 10.47
N ASP A 224 24.28 0.22 10.96
CA ASP A 224 25.28 0.71 11.91
C ASP A 224 25.01 0.13 13.30
N LYS A 225 23.74 0.08 13.74
CA LYS A 225 23.33 -0.61 14.97
C LYS A 225 23.77 -2.08 14.96
N ILE A 226 23.47 -2.81 13.87
CA ILE A 226 23.88 -4.22 13.73
C ILE A 226 25.40 -4.37 13.83
N ARG A 227 26.20 -3.52 13.17
CA ARG A 227 27.67 -3.54 13.32
C ARG A 227 28.15 -3.20 14.74
N GLU A 228 27.49 -2.25 15.42
CA GLU A 228 27.77 -1.91 16.82
C GLU A 228 27.40 -3.03 17.79
N ASP A 229 26.35 -3.81 17.51
CA ASP A 229 25.93 -4.98 18.28
C ASP A 229 26.84 -6.20 17.99
N GLU A 230 27.14 -6.49 16.72
CA GLU A 230 28.06 -7.58 16.31
C GLU A 230 29.46 -7.39 16.89
N ALA A 231 29.99 -6.16 16.88
CA ALA A 231 31.28 -5.84 17.50
C ALA A 231 31.27 -6.17 19.01
N ARG A 232 30.23 -5.74 19.75
CA ARG A 232 30.06 -6.08 21.18
C ARG A 232 29.98 -7.60 21.40
N MET A 233 29.23 -8.30 20.56
CA MET A 233 29.09 -9.77 20.60
C MET A 233 30.37 -10.53 20.17
N LEU A 234 31.37 -9.88 19.59
CA LEU A 234 32.71 -10.45 19.33
C LEU A 234 33.63 -10.16 20.52
N ASP A 235 33.70 -8.89 20.94
CA ASP A 235 34.39 -8.41 22.14
C ASP A 235 34.13 -9.26 23.38
N GLU A 236 32.87 -9.64 23.62
CA GLU A 236 32.47 -10.49 24.74
C GLU A 236 32.99 -11.92 24.60
N LYS A 237 32.91 -12.51 23.40
CA LYS A 237 33.42 -13.87 23.12
C LYS A 237 34.94 -13.95 23.21
N GLU A 238 35.66 -12.91 22.79
CA GLU A 238 37.12 -12.85 22.95
C GLU A 238 37.50 -12.79 24.43
N LYS A 239 36.77 -12.01 25.25
CA LYS A 239 36.96 -11.94 26.71
C LYS A 239 36.59 -13.28 27.39
N GLU A 240 35.61 -14.02 26.90
CA GLU A 240 35.31 -15.38 27.37
C GLU A 240 36.40 -16.39 26.97
N LEU A 241 36.87 -16.34 25.72
CA LEU A 241 37.93 -17.21 25.23
C LEU A 241 39.22 -16.96 26.01
N GLU A 242 39.61 -15.71 26.23
CA GLU A 242 40.77 -15.34 27.04
C GLU A 242 40.63 -15.82 28.50
N LYS A 243 39.45 -15.65 29.14
CA LYS A 243 39.19 -16.24 30.46
C LYS A 243 39.32 -17.77 30.45
N SER A 244 38.86 -18.45 29.40
CA SER A 244 38.98 -19.91 29.29
C SER A 244 40.43 -20.36 29.08
N ARG A 245 41.21 -19.63 28.27
CA ARG A 245 42.64 -19.86 28.04
C ARG A 245 43.45 -19.64 29.32
N ASN A 246 43.13 -18.59 30.07
CA ASN A 246 43.82 -18.29 31.33
C ASN A 246 43.47 -19.35 32.39
N ARG A 247 42.19 -19.75 32.53
CA ARG A 247 41.79 -20.90 33.38
C ARG A 247 42.56 -22.17 33.02
N GLN A 248 42.67 -22.53 31.74
CA GLN A 248 43.46 -23.69 31.32
C GLN A 248 44.94 -23.55 31.66
N ALA A 249 45.52 -22.35 31.54
CA ALA A 249 46.91 -22.10 31.92
C ALA A 249 47.15 -22.22 33.44
N ASP A 250 46.17 -21.80 34.25
CA ASP A 250 46.24 -21.90 35.70
C ASP A 250 45.93 -23.34 36.18
N GLU A 251 44.97 -24.05 35.56
CA GLU A 251 44.74 -25.50 35.74
C GLU A 251 46.01 -26.31 35.41
N ILE A 252 46.74 -25.97 34.34
CA ILE A 252 48.01 -26.61 33.98
C ILE A 252 49.12 -26.30 34.98
N ARG A 253 49.12 -25.11 35.61
CA ARG A 253 50.09 -24.74 36.66
C ARG A 253 49.81 -25.49 37.96
N GLU A 254 48.56 -25.51 38.40
CA GLU A 254 48.14 -26.21 39.62
C GLU A 254 48.29 -27.73 39.48
N ASN A 255 48.00 -28.28 38.28
CA ASN A 255 48.15 -29.69 37.97
C ASN A 255 49.56 -30.08 37.48
N THR A 256 50.61 -29.46 38.05
CA THR A 256 52.02 -29.87 37.84
C THR A 256 52.43 -31.11 38.67
N GLY A 257 51.49 -31.71 39.40
CA GLY A 257 51.69 -32.94 40.18
C GLY A 257 51.79 -34.22 39.34
N THR A 258 52.99 -34.50 38.83
CA THR A 258 53.47 -35.81 38.32
C THR A 258 52.41 -36.88 38.00
N LEU A 259 51.82 -36.84 36.81
CA LEU A 259 51.14 -37.99 36.21
C LEU A 259 51.97 -38.62 35.08
N GLN A 260 51.89 -39.94 34.98
CA GLN A 260 52.74 -40.75 34.09
C GLN A 260 52.29 -40.66 32.63
N THR A 261 53.24 -40.49 31.71
CA THR A 261 53.04 -40.54 30.25
C THR A 261 52.86 -41.98 29.74
N GLY A 262 51.79 -42.63 30.20
CA GLY A 262 51.49 -44.04 29.91
C GLY A 262 50.97 -44.30 28.50
N ALA A 263 51.80 -44.95 27.67
CA ALA A 263 51.41 -45.86 26.60
C ALA A 263 50.26 -45.45 25.64
N ALA A 264 50.54 -44.45 24.80
CA ALA A 264 50.25 -44.47 23.36
C ALA A 264 48.95 -45.14 22.84
N SER A 265 47.82 -44.43 22.92
CA SER A 265 46.87 -44.41 21.81
C SER A 265 47.25 -43.26 20.86
N HIS A 266 48.06 -43.54 19.83
CA HIS A 266 48.57 -42.55 18.87
C HIS A 266 47.49 -42.11 17.85
N VAL A 267 46.32 -41.70 18.35
CA VAL A 267 45.28 -41.04 17.58
C VAL A 267 45.59 -39.55 17.57
N GLU A 268 46.44 -39.13 16.63
CA GLU A 268 46.59 -37.73 16.29
C GLU A 268 45.23 -37.22 15.80
N LEU A 269 44.56 -36.43 16.64
CA LEU A 269 43.44 -35.60 16.24
C LEU A 269 43.97 -34.52 15.30
N ARG A 270 44.07 -34.86 14.00
CA ARG A 270 44.54 -33.97 12.92
C ARG A 270 44.04 -32.56 13.13
N ARG A 271 44.95 -31.59 13.15
CA ARG A 271 44.59 -30.21 13.41
C ARG A 271 43.58 -29.75 12.36
N ARG A 272 42.61 -28.95 12.82
CA ARG A 272 41.47 -28.44 12.03
C ARG A 272 41.96 -27.50 10.91
N GLY A 273 42.48 -28.08 9.84
CA GLY A 273 43.17 -27.41 8.75
C GLY A 273 43.95 -28.35 7.81
N GLU A 274 44.34 -29.55 8.24
CA GLU A 274 45.17 -30.49 7.45
C GLU A 274 44.47 -31.18 6.26
N ASN A 275 43.16 -31.03 6.14
CA ASN A 275 42.40 -31.68 5.06
C ASN A 275 42.71 -31.02 3.71
N LYS A 276 43.58 -31.62 2.88
CA LYS A 276 43.99 -31.10 1.56
C LYS A 276 42.83 -30.67 0.65
N ARG A 277 41.67 -31.35 0.69
CA ARG A 277 40.45 -30.92 -0.03
C ARG A 277 39.84 -29.63 0.52
N LEU A 278 39.86 -29.44 1.85
CA LEU A 278 39.40 -28.23 2.50
C LEU A 278 40.33 -27.05 2.17
N GLN A 279 41.65 -27.27 2.23
CA GLN A 279 42.67 -26.29 1.81
C GLN A 279 42.42 -25.84 0.37
N TYR A 280 42.32 -26.78 -0.58
CA TYR A 280 42.00 -26.51 -1.99
C TYR A 280 40.74 -25.64 -2.19
N PHE A 281 39.67 -25.89 -1.42
CA PHE A 281 38.46 -25.06 -1.52
C PHE A 281 38.57 -23.71 -0.81
N LEU A 282 39.35 -23.59 0.28
CA LEU A 282 39.61 -22.33 0.96
C LEU A 282 40.51 -21.40 0.13
N GLU A 283 41.62 -21.92 -0.40
CA GLU A 283 42.52 -21.22 -1.32
C GLU A 283 41.75 -20.70 -2.54
N ARG A 284 40.92 -21.55 -3.15
CA ARG A 284 40.07 -21.21 -4.31
C ARG A 284 38.87 -20.32 -3.98
N ALA A 285 38.54 -20.11 -2.71
CA ALA A 285 37.54 -19.15 -2.26
C ALA A 285 38.15 -17.80 -1.86
N GLN A 286 39.40 -17.77 -1.41
CA GLN A 286 40.17 -16.56 -1.11
C GLN A 286 40.68 -15.89 -2.39
N ILE A 287 41.05 -16.67 -3.40
CA ILE A 287 41.50 -16.17 -4.71
C ILE A 287 40.28 -15.99 -5.62
N LEU A 288 39.81 -14.75 -5.77
CA LEU A 288 38.99 -14.35 -6.92
C LEU A 288 39.92 -14.27 -8.15
N PRO A 289 39.76 -15.09 -9.19
CA PRO A 289 40.54 -14.95 -10.41
C PRO A 289 40.03 -13.72 -11.18
N GLU A 290 40.91 -12.74 -11.44
CA GLU A 290 40.55 -11.54 -12.21
C GLU A 290 40.17 -11.86 -13.66
N THR A 291 40.65 -12.98 -14.20
CA THR A 291 40.26 -13.50 -15.51
C THR A 291 39.22 -14.62 -15.40
N PRO A 292 38.15 -14.60 -16.23
CA PRO A 292 37.20 -15.70 -16.28
C PRO A 292 37.89 -16.97 -16.83
N PRO A 293 37.49 -18.18 -16.38
CA PRO A 293 38.13 -19.41 -16.83
C PRO A 293 37.95 -19.64 -18.34
N GLU A 294 39.05 -19.92 -19.03
CA GLU A 294 39.10 -20.20 -20.47
C GLU A 294 38.43 -21.54 -20.81
N MET A 295 37.10 -21.53 -20.89
CA MET A 295 36.29 -22.65 -21.38
C MET A 295 36.06 -22.53 -22.89
N SER A 296 36.21 -23.64 -23.60
CA SER A 296 35.82 -23.73 -25.00
C SER A 296 34.31 -23.52 -25.19
N ILE A 297 33.91 -23.02 -26.37
CA ILE A 297 32.50 -22.85 -26.74
C ILE A 297 31.72 -24.17 -26.57
N PHE A 298 32.35 -25.30 -26.87
CA PHE A 298 31.76 -26.63 -26.68
C PHE A 298 31.52 -26.96 -25.21
N GLN A 299 32.51 -26.79 -24.32
CA GLN A 299 32.32 -27.00 -22.88
C GLN A 299 31.22 -26.10 -22.29
N ARG A 300 31.05 -24.89 -22.82
CA ARG A 300 30.03 -23.94 -22.38
C ARG A 300 28.61 -24.28 -22.87
N LEU A 301 28.47 -24.84 -24.07
CA LEU A 301 27.16 -25.08 -24.72
C LEU A 301 26.71 -26.54 -24.71
N PHE A 302 27.61 -27.51 -24.56
CA PHE A 302 27.26 -28.94 -24.55
C PHE A 302 26.24 -29.32 -23.44
N PRO A 303 26.40 -28.93 -22.15
CA PRO A 303 25.47 -29.38 -21.11
C PRO A 303 24.06 -28.80 -21.29
N SER A 304 23.93 -27.54 -21.69
CA SER A 304 22.63 -26.92 -21.96
C SER A 304 22.02 -27.41 -23.28
N GLY A 305 22.82 -27.58 -24.32
CA GLY A 305 22.41 -28.16 -25.60
C GLY A 305 21.90 -29.60 -25.48
N LEU A 306 22.54 -30.42 -24.63
CA LEU A 306 22.09 -31.78 -24.34
C LEU A 306 20.72 -31.81 -23.66
N VAL A 307 20.45 -30.90 -22.71
CA VAL A 307 19.13 -30.77 -22.08
C VAL A 307 18.06 -30.35 -23.10
N VAL A 308 18.36 -29.38 -23.97
CA VAL A 308 17.42 -28.93 -25.03
C VAL A 308 17.17 -30.01 -26.07
N LEU A 309 18.19 -30.77 -26.46
CA LEU A 309 18.02 -31.92 -27.36
C LEU A 309 17.16 -33.00 -26.70
N GLY A 310 17.39 -33.28 -25.41
CA GLY A 310 16.62 -34.24 -24.61
C GLY A 310 15.14 -33.85 -24.47
N THR A 311 14.82 -32.57 -24.26
CA THR A 311 13.42 -32.13 -24.18
C THR A 311 12.73 -32.14 -25.55
N LEU A 312 13.42 -31.77 -26.63
CA LEU A 312 12.87 -31.88 -28.00
C LEU A 312 12.59 -33.33 -28.39
N ILE A 313 13.52 -34.26 -28.09
CA ILE A 313 13.30 -35.71 -28.29
C ILE A 313 12.15 -36.20 -27.40
N GLY A 314 12.09 -35.78 -26.14
CA GLY A 314 11.01 -36.14 -25.22
C GLY A 314 9.62 -35.71 -25.71
N VAL A 315 9.51 -34.47 -26.21
CA VAL A 315 8.26 -33.97 -26.81
C VAL A 315 7.92 -34.73 -28.10
N TYR A 316 8.88 -35.04 -28.96
CA TYR A 316 8.64 -35.84 -30.17
C TYR A 316 8.20 -37.28 -29.85
N VAL A 317 8.81 -37.94 -28.87
CA VAL A 317 8.37 -39.28 -28.43
C VAL A 317 6.99 -39.20 -27.78
N PHE A 318 6.71 -38.14 -27.00
CA PHE A 318 5.40 -37.91 -26.41
C PHE A 318 4.29 -37.78 -27.47
N THR A 319 4.50 -37.04 -28.57
CA THR A 319 3.46 -36.92 -29.62
C THR A 319 3.18 -38.23 -30.37
N GLN A 320 4.12 -39.19 -30.38
CA GLN A 320 3.94 -40.51 -30.99
C GLN A 320 3.30 -41.53 -30.02
N VAL A 321 3.55 -41.40 -28.71
CA VAL A 321 3.13 -42.39 -27.68
C VAL A 321 1.89 -41.94 -26.91
N TYR A 322 1.52 -40.66 -26.93
CA TYR A 322 0.39 -40.12 -26.17
C TYR A 322 -0.96 -40.61 -26.71
N THR A 323 -1.55 -41.59 -26.02
CA THR A 323 -2.98 -41.92 -26.14
C THR A 323 -3.80 -41.02 -25.21
N PRO A 324 -4.81 -40.27 -25.70
CA PRO A 324 -5.62 -39.40 -24.85
C PRO A 324 -6.48 -40.23 -23.86
N PRO A 325 -6.66 -39.78 -22.61
CA PRO A 325 -7.41 -40.52 -21.61
C PRO A 325 -8.89 -40.69 -22.01
N ALA A 326 -9.45 -41.84 -21.64
CA ALA A 326 -10.88 -42.12 -21.75
C ALA A 326 -11.71 -41.05 -20.99
N THR A 327 -12.92 -40.75 -21.47
CA THR A 327 -13.75 -39.66 -20.92
C THR A 327 -14.05 -39.80 -19.42
N SER A 328 -14.21 -41.02 -18.91
CA SER A 328 -14.39 -41.31 -17.48
C SER A 328 -13.19 -41.00 -16.60
N ALA A 329 -11.99 -40.82 -17.17
CA ALA A 329 -10.76 -40.46 -16.48
C ALA A 329 -10.37 -38.97 -16.64
N ARG A 330 -11.28 -38.14 -17.20
CA ARG A 330 -11.06 -36.70 -17.37
C ARG A 330 -11.71 -35.93 -16.24
N LEU A 331 -11.05 -34.87 -15.76
CA LEU A 331 -11.61 -33.93 -14.79
C LEU A 331 -12.87 -33.22 -15.33
N TRP A 332 -12.92 -33.01 -16.65
CA TRP A 332 -14.07 -32.50 -17.39
C TRP A 332 -14.38 -33.46 -18.56
N PRO A 333 -15.30 -34.44 -18.38
CA PRO A 333 -15.64 -35.42 -19.41
C PRO A 333 -16.23 -34.81 -20.69
N ASP A 334 -17.02 -33.73 -20.53
CA ASP A 334 -17.83 -33.12 -21.60
C ASP A 334 -17.03 -32.16 -22.51
N MET A 335 -15.79 -31.84 -22.15
CA MET A 335 -14.94 -30.92 -22.92
C MET A 335 -14.15 -31.68 -24.00
N PRO A 336 -14.18 -31.25 -25.28
CA PRO A 336 -13.40 -31.89 -26.33
C PRO A 336 -11.89 -31.63 -26.10
N PRO A 337 -10.99 -32.61 -26.36
CA PRO A 337 -9.56 -32.46 -26.05
C PRO A 337 -8.87 -31.24 -26.69
N SER A 338 -9.34 -30.81 -27.86
CA SER A 338 -8.83 -29.66 -28.60
C SER A 338 -9.29 -28.29 -28.08
N ALA A 339 -10.07 -28.24 -26.99
CA ALA A 339 -10.50 -27.00 -26.33
C ALA A 339 -9.81 -26.77 -24.97
N ALA A 340 -8.88 -27.66 -24.59
CA ALA A 340 -8.14 -27.63 -23.32
C ALA A 340 -6.64 -27.33 -23.50
N THR A 341 -6.28 -26.67 -24.61
CA THR A 341 -4.91 -26.29 -25.02
C THR A 341 -4.73 -24.78 -25.01
#